data_AF-A0A2S7TX49-F1
#
_entry.id   AF-A0A2S7TX49-F1
#
_cell.length_a   1.000
_cell.length_b   1.000
_cell.length_c   1.000
_cell.angle_alpha   90.00
_cell.angle_beta   90.00
_cell.angle_gamma   90.00
#
_symmetry.space_group_name_H-M   'P 1'
#
loop_
_entity.id
_entity.type
_entity.pdbx_description
1 polymer ?
#
loop_
_entity_poly.entity_id
_entity_poly.type
_entity_poly.pdbx_seq_one_letter_code
_entity_poly.pdbx_strand_id
1 'polypeptide(L)'
;MKIYINGKEQKLEIKSNKLTETMKNKAPLLLGSRHDGQHFTNGQLHSFQLFNKTLTTEEIVAISINGRINNLRESSKQDPKLVEQIRSYYFTHIDKATKKLNDKSIALKSEKKRSKNVAPTP
;
A
#
# COMPACT_ATOMS: atom_id res chain seq x y z
N MET A 1 -10.96 -13.14 -9.17
CA MET A 1 -9.66 -12.44 -9.28
C MET A 1 -9.78 -11.09 -8.58
N LYS A 2 -8.75 -10.65 -7.85
CA LYS A 2 -8.69 -9.33 -7.24
C LYS A 2 -7.42 -8.63 -7.69
N ILE A 3 -7.50 -7.32 -7.92
CA ILE A 3 -6.35 -6.49 -8.31
C ILE A 3 -6.20 -5.38 -7.27
N TYR A 4 -4.97 -5.17 -6.82
CA TYR A 4 -4.63 -4.15 -5.85
C TYR A 4 -3.59 -3.21 -6.45
N ILE A 5 -3.80 -1.90 -6.33
CA ILE A 5 -2.84 -0.87 -6.73
C ILE A 5 -2.53 -0.06 -5.48
N ASN A 6 -1.24 0.04 -5.14
CA ASN A 6 -0.76 0.70 -3.91
C ASN A 6 -1.45 0.17 -2.64
N GLY A 7 -1.74 -1.13 -2.59
CA GLY A 7 -2.43 -1.79 -1.48
C GLY A 7 -3.95 -1.59 -1.41
N LYS A 8 -4.55 -0.87 -2.37
CA LYS A 8 -5.99 -0.64 -2.43
C LYS A 8 -6.65 -1.52 -3.49
N GLU A 9 -7.71 -2.23 -3.11
CA GLU A 9 -8.51 -3.06 -4.03
C GLU A 9 -9.15 -2.20 -5.13
N GLN A 10 -9.08 -2.66 -6.37
CA GLN A 10 -9.64 -1.98 -7.54
C GLN A 10 -10.96 -2.62 -7.94
N LYS A 11 -11.93 -1.79 -8.36
CA LYS A 11 -13.19 -2.27 -8.91
C LYS A 11 -12.94 -2.90 -10.28
N LEU A 12 -13.42 -4.12 -10.48
CA LEU A 12 -13.32 -4.83 -11.76
C LEU A 12 -14.67 -4.82 -12.47
N GLU A 13 -14.64 -4.50 -13.76
CA GLU A 13 -15.76 -4.74 -14.66
C GLU A 13 -15.47 -6.01 -15.47
N ILE A 14 -16.24 -7.06 -15.21
CA ILE A 14 -16.04 -8.37 -15.86
C ILE A 14 -16.94 -8.41 -17.10
N LYS A 15 -16.34 -8.20 -18.28
CA LYS A 15 -17.06 -8.24 -19.57
C LYS A 15 -17.35 -9.66 -20.06
N SER A 16 -16.54 -10.63 -19.66
CA SER A 16 -16.69 -12.05 -20.02
C SER A 16 -15.92 -12.91 -19.03
N ASN A 17 -16.56 -13.95 -18.49
CA ASN A 17 -15.92 -14.95 -17.65
C ASN A 17 -16.29 -16.35 -18.14
N LYS A 18 -15.50 -16.89 -19.06
CA LYS A 18 -15.69 -18.22 -19.65
C LYS A 18 -14.78 -19.28 -19.04
N LEU A 19 -14.02 -18.94 -18.01
CA LEU A 19 -13.07 -19.86 -17.41
C LEU A 19 -13.81 -20.75 -16.41
N THR A 20 -13.95 -22.03 -16.75
CA THR A 20 -14.62 -23.04 -15.91
C THR A 20 -13.64 -23.85 -15.06
N GLU A 21 -12.36 -23.89 -15.43
CA GLU A 21 -11.30 -24.67 -14.76
C GLU A 21 -10.00 -23.87 -14.60
N THR A 22 -8.91 -24.54 -14.18
CA THR A 22 -7.59 -23.90 -14.04
C THR A 22 -6.94 -23.67 -15.40
N MET A 23 -6.47 -22.44 -15.65
CA MET A 23 -5.63 -22.14 -16.82
C MET A 23 -4.29 -22.88 -16.70
N LYS A 24 -3.98 -23.74 -17.67
CA LYS A 24 -2.67 -24.40 -17.82
C LYS A 24 -2.08 -23.98 -19.14
N ASN A 25 -0.83 -23.51 -19.14
CA ASN A 25 -0.04 -23.32 -20.35
C ASN A 25 1.36 -23.91 -20.14
N LYS A 26 2.05 -24.24 -21.23
CA LYS A 26 3.46 -24.72 -21.22
C LYS A 26 4.47 -23.60 -21.51
N ALA A 27 3.98 -22.40 -21.78
CA ALA A 27 4.84 -21.26 -22.11
C ALA A 27 5.56 -20.78 -20.85
N PRO A 28 6.82 -20.33 -20.96
CA PRO A 28 7.52 -19.74 -19.83
C PRO A 28 6.83 -18.45 -19.37
N LEU A 29 6.94 -18.13 -18.08
CA LEU A 29 6.56 -16.82 -17.56
C LEU A 29 7.57 -15.78 -18.06
N LEU A 30 7.11 -14.88 -18.92
CA LEU A 30 7.92 -13.77 -19.44
C LEU A 30 7.58 -12.48 -18.69
N LEU A 31 8.60 -11.76 -18.23
CA LEU A 31 8.48 -10.43 -17.63
C LEU A 31 9.10 -9.40 -18.58
N GLY A 32 8.43 -8.28 -18.80
CA GLY A 32 8.94 -7.21 -19.67
C GLY A 32 9.01 -7.57 -21.16
N SER A 33 8.35 -8.64 -21.60
CA SER A 33 8.20 -8.98 -23.01
C SER A 33 6.93 -9.79 -23.23
N ARG A 34 6.39 -9.72 -24.45
CA ARG A 34 5.36 -10.66 -24.91
C ARG A 34 6.06 -11.82 -25.62
N HIS A 35 5.41 -12.98 -25.65
CA HIS A 35 5.81 -14.03 -26.56
C HIS A 35 5.72 -13.49 -27.99
N ASP A 36 6.84 -13.49 -28.71
CA ASP A 36 7.00 -12.98 -30.07
C ASP A 36 6.64 -11.50 -30.27
N GLY A 37 6.82 -10.66 -29.26
CA GLY A 37 6.51 -9.22 -29.32
C GLY A 37 7.63 -8.30 -28.83
N GLN A 38 7.39 -6.98 -28.93
CA GLN A 38 8.35 -5.99 -28.48
C GLN A 38 8.62 -6.06 -26.97
N HIS A 39 9.89 -5.85 -26.62
CA HIS A 39 10.35 -5.74 -25.24
C HIS A 39 9.88 -4.43 -24.61
N PHE A 40 9.66 -4.46 -23.30
CA PHE A 40 9.36 -3.29 -22.50
C PHE A 40 10.63 -2.47 -22.30
N THR A 41 10.69 -1.29 -22.91
CA THR A 41 11.91 -0.45 -22.95
C THR A 41 11.85 0.79 -22.06
N ASN A 42 10.64 1.28 -21.72
CA ASN A 42 10.44 2.56 -21.04
C ASN A 42 9.88 2.41 -19.62
N GLY A 43 10.48 1.54 -18.82
CA GLY A 43 10.17 1.47 -17.40
C GLY A 43 11.05 0.48 -16.66
N GLN A 44 10.84 0.42 -15.35
CA GLN A 44 11.61 -0.43 -14.46
C GLN A 44 10.68 -1.40 -13.72
N LEU A 45 11.11 -2.64 -13.62
CA LEU A 45 10.51 -3.65 -12.77
C LEU A 45 11.41 -3.81 -11.55
N HIS A 46 10.83 -3.75 -10.35
CA HIS A 46 11.57 -3.96 -9.12
C HIS A 46 10.79 -4.85 -8.16
N SER A 47 11.49 -5.69 -7.40
CA SER A 47 10.92 -6.54 -6.34
C SER A 47 9.75 -7.43 -6.80
N PHE A 48 9.91 -8.13 -7.92
CA PHE A 48 8.93 -9.14 -8.36
C PHE A 48 8.90 -10.33 -7.40
N GLN A 49 7.69 -10.74 -7.00
CA GLN A 49 7.46 -11.84 -6.07
C GLN A 49 6.29 -12.70 -6.57
N LEU A 50 6.44 -14.02 -6.43
CA LEU A 50 5.41 -15.00 -6.73
C LEU A 50 5.10 -15.83 -5.48
N PHE A 51 3.82 -16.02 -5.19
CA PHE A 51 3.35 -16.76 -4.01
C PHE A 51 2.54 -17.98 -4.45
N ASN A 52 2.74 -19.11 -3.78
CA ASN A 52 1.94 -20.32 -3.93
C ASN A 52 0.69 -20.32 -3.01
N LYS A 53 0.34 -19.16 -2.46
CA LYS A 53 -0.81 -18.97 -1.57
C LYS A 53 -1.57 -17.70 -1.96
N THR A 54 -2.84 -17.66 -1.57
CA THR A 54 -3.63 -16.43 -1.60
C THR A 54 -3.15 -15.50 -0.49
N LEU A 55 -2.88 -14.24 -0.84
CA LEU A 55 -2.52 -13.20 0.13
C LEU A 55 -3.77 -12.63 0.79
N THR A 56 -3.69 -12.33 2.09
CA THR A 56 -4.74 -11.57 2.78
C THR A 56 -4.64 -10.07 2.48
N THR A 57 -5.70 -9.32 2.76
CA THR A 57 -5.70 -7.86 2.57
C THR A 57 -4.61 -7.20 3.41
N GLU A 58 -4.40 -7.67 4.65
CA GLU A 58 -3.37 -7.16 5.56
C GLU A 58 -1.96 -7.42 5.02
N GLU A 59 -1.72 -8.60 4.46
CA GLU A 59 -0.44 -8.95 3.83
C GLU A 59 -0.16 -8.07 2.60
N ILE A 60 -1.17 -7.84 1.76
CA ILE A 60 -1.07 -6.96 0.57
C ILE A 60 -0.73 -5.53 0.98
N VAL A 61 -1.40 -5.02 2.03
CA VAL A 61 -1.12 -3.70 2.58
C VAL A 61 0.32 -3.65 3.11
N ALA A 62 0.75 -4.65 3.88
CA ALA A 62 2.11 -4.72 4.40
C ALA A 62 3.18 -4.74 3.28
N ILE A 63 2.96 -5.51 2.20
CA ILE A 63 3.86 -5.56 1.04
C ILE A 63 3.93 -4.20 0.34
N SER A 64 2.77 -3.57 0.11
CA SER A 64 2.69 -2.22 -0.49
C SER A 64 3.49 -1.20 0.34
N ILE A 65 3.35 -1.25 1.66
CA ILE A 65 4.04 -0.35 2.59
C ILE A 65 5.54 -0.61 2.58
N ASN A 66 5.97 -1.87 2.71
CA ASN A 66 7.39 -2.22 2.70
C ASN A 66 8.05 -1.84 1.37
N GLY A 67 7.38 -2.06 0.24
CA GLY A 67 7.84 -1.62 -1.07
C GLY A 67 8.00 -0.09 -1.14
N ARG A 68 7.05 0.66 -0.57
CA ARG A 68 7.14 2.11 -0.49
C ARG A 68 8.27 2.57 0.44
N ILE A 69 8.38 2.00 1.65
CA ILE A 69 9.45 2.34 2.60
C ILE A 69 10.83 2.04 2.00
N ASN A 70 11.00 0.90 1.32
CA ASN A 70 12.27 0.55 0.69
C ASN A 70 12.65 1.53 -0.43
N ASN A 71 11.72 1.83 -1.34
CA ASN A 71 11.94 2.86 -2.37
C ASN A 71 12.27 4.21 -1.74
N LEU A 72 11.54 4.59 -0.69
CA LEU A 72 11.73 5.87 -0.02
C LEU A 72 13.00 5.92 0.83
N ARG A 73 13.52 4.81 1.35
CA ARG A 73 14.81 4.74 2.06
C ARG A 73 15.96 5.02 1.11
N GLU A 74 15.86 4.55 -0.14
CA GLU A 74 16.81 4.91 -1.19
C GLU A 74 16.71 6.41 -1.55
N SER A 75 15.50 6.96 -1.59
CA SER A 75 15.28 8.40 -1.86
C SER A 75 15.52 9.34 -0.66
N SER A 76 15.43 8.87 0.59
CA SER A 76 15.56 9.70 1.80
C SER A 76 16.98 10.18 2.05
N LYS A 77 17.96 9.65 1.30
CA LYS A 77 19.30 10.26 1.20
C LYS A 77 19.26 11.66 0.56
N GLN A 78 18.15 12.04 -0.08
CA GLN A 78 18.04 13.27 -0.89
C GLN A 78 16.95 14.28 -0.45
N ASP A 79 15.92 13.91 0.34
CA ASP A 79 14.88 14.86 0.79
C ASP A 79 14.33 14.57 2.21
N PRO A 80 14.55 15.48 3.19
CA PRO A 80 14.03 15.39 4.56
C PRO A 80 12.50 15.36 4.68
N LYS A 81 11.73 15.96 3.75
CA LYS A 81 10.26 15.99 3.84
C LYS A 81 9.63 14.62 3.62
N LEU A 82 10.31 13.76 2.87
CA LEU A 82 9.90 12.38 2.63
C LEU A 82 10.07 11.51 3.88
N VAL A 83 11.08 11.78 4.71
CA VAL A 83 11.29 11.09 5.99
C VAL A 83 10.14 11.32 6.96
N GLU A 84 9.63 12.56 7.04
CA GLU A 84 8.46 12.92 7.86
C GLU A 84 7.20 12.15 7.43
N GLN A 85 6.96 12.03 6.11
CA GLN A 85 5.80 11.28 5.59
C GLN A 85 5.87 9.79 5.92
N ILE A 86 7.06 9.18 5.78
CA ILE A 86 7.29 7.76 6.15
C ILE A 86 7.07 7.56 7.64
N ARG A 87 7.64 8.45 8.46
CA ARG A 87 7.57 8.40 9.92
C ARG A 87 6.12 8.49 10.39
N SER A 88 5.39 9.47 9.87
CA SER A 88 3.96 9.65 10.18
C SER A 88 3.15 8.41 9.80
N TYR A 89 3.40 7.86 8.60
CA TYR A 89 2.70 6.66 8.14
C TYR A 89 3.02 5.41 9.00
N TYR A 90 4.30 5.18 9.33
CA TYR A 90 4.73 4.07 10.19
C TYR A 90 4.06 4.13 11.57
N PHE A 91 4.04 5.30 12.20
CA PHE A 91 3.46 5.47 13.53
C PHE A 91 1.93 5.43 13.57
N THR A 92 1.27 5.64 12.42
CA THR A 92 -0.19 5.62 12.33
C THR A 92 -0.73 4.25 11.91
N HIS A 93 0.03 3.46 11.13
CA HIS A 93 -0.47 2.24 10.50
C HIS A 93 0.31 0.96 10.84
N ILE A 94 1.59 1.06 11.24
CA ILE A 94 2.44 -0.11 11.50
C ILE A 94 2.61 -0.32 13.01
N ASP A 95 3.05 0.69 13.74
CA ASP A 95 3.25 0.56 15.19
C ASP A 95 1.92 0.70 15.94
N LYS A 96 1.39 -0.45 16.38
CA LYS A 96 0.13 -0.53 17.16
C LYS A 96 0.19 0.29 18.45
N ALA A 97 1.36 0.39 19.09
CA ALA A 97 1.51 1.17 20.33
C ALA A 97 1.38 2.66 20.05
N THR A 98 2.11 3.16 19.04
CA THR A 98 2.02 4.59 18.65
C THR A 98 0.67 4.93 18.03
N LYS A 99 0.04 4.03 17.27
CA LYS A 99 -1.34 4.24 16.78
C LYS A 99 -2.31 4.48 17.94
N LYS A 100 -2.27 3.64 18.98
CA LYS A 100 -3.13 3.78 20.16
C LYS A 100 -2.87 5.09 20.92
N LEU A 101 -1.62 5.52 20.98
CA LEU A 101 -1.20 6.80 21.57
C LEU A 101 -1.65 8.01 20.74
N ASN A 102 -1.57 7.91 19.41
CA ASN A 102 -2.03 8.95 18.50
C ASN A 102 -3.56 9.09 18.52
N ASP A 103 -4.28 7.97 18.53
CA ASP A 103 -5.75 7.95 18.68
C ASP A 103 -6.16 8.66 19.99
N LYS A 104 -5.46 8.38 21.10
CA LYS A 104 -5.65 9.11 22.38
C LYS A 104 -5.30 10.60 22.27
N SER A 105 -4.21 10.96 21.60
CA SER A 105 -3.81 12.36 21.42
C SER A 105 -4.83 13.16 20.61
N ILE A 106 -5.37 12.57 19.54
CA ILE A 106 -6.43 13.17 18.72
C ILE A 106 -7.70 13.37 19.55
N ALA A 107 -8.12 12.35 20.31
CA ALA A 107 -9.27 12.44 21.21
C ALA A 107 -9.09 13.59 22.23
N LEU A 108 -7.96 13.65 22.93
CA LEU A 108 -7.66 14.70 23.91
C LEU A 108 -7.60 16.11 23.30
N LYS A 109 -7.06 16.26 22.07
CA LYS A 109 -7.04 17.54 21.35
C LYS A 109 -8.46 17.99 20.99
N SER A 110 -9.32 17.05 20.57
CA SER A 110 -10.71 17.34 20.24
C SER A 110 -11.52 17.73 21.49
N GLU A 111 -11.27 17.08 22.62
CA GLU A 111 -11.88 17.38 23.92
C GLU A 111 -11.41 18.74 24.46
N LYS A 112 -10.12 19.06 24.36
CA LYS A 112 -9.58 20.38 24.71
C LYS A 112 -10.15 21.51 23.85
N LYS A 113 -10.42 21.26 22.56
CA LYS A 113 -11.14 22.22 21.69
C LYS A 113 -12.59 22.41 22.12
N ARG A 114 -13.29 21.34 22.52
CA ARG A 114 -14.67 21.42 23.03
C ARG A 114 -14.74 22.18 24.35
N SER A 115 -13.83 21.90 25.30
CA SER A 115 -13.77 22.60 26.58
C SER A 115 -13.45 24.10 26.44
N LYS A 116 -12.57 24.48 25.48
CA LYS A 116 -12.29 25.90 25.18
C LYS A 116 -13.47 26.66 24.56
N ASN A 117 -14.41 25.98 23.92
CA ASN A 117 -15.62 26.58 23.36
C ASN A 117 -16.77 26.68 24.39
N VAL A 118 -16.59 26.20 25.63
CA VAL A 118 -17.67 26.06 26.62
C VAL A 118 -17.50 26.95 27.86
N ALA A 119 -16.46 27.79 28.00
CA ALA A 119 -16.44 28.81 29.07
C ALA A 119 -15.55 30.03 28.77
N PRO A 120 -15.88 31.26 29.25
CA PRO A 120 -16.99 31.60 30.16
C PRO A 120 -17.97 32.66 29.61
N THR A 121 -19.27 32.50 29.90
CA THR A 121 -20.24 33.61 29.95
C THR A 121 -20.27 34.14 31.39
N PRO A 122 -20.10 35.45 31.64
CA PRO A 122 -20.32 36.05 32.95
C PRO A 122 -21.79 36.06 33.37
#